data_AF-A0AA47MX65-F1
#
_entry.id   AF-A0AA47MX65-F1
#
_cell.length_a   1.000
_cell.length_b   1.000
_cell.length_c   1.000
_cell.angle_alpha   90.00
_cell.angle_beta   90.00
_cell.angle_gamma   90.00
#
_symmetry.space_group_name_H-M   'P 1'
#
loop_
_entity.id
_entity.type
_entity.pdbx_description
1 polymer ?
#
loop_
_entity_poly.entity_id
_entity_poly.type
_entity_poly.pdbx_seq_one_letter_code
_entity_poly.pdbx_strand_id
1 'polypeptide(L)'
;MGTREQSKCAAWEQVRRSRVTASRFREVCHVRGETSGKALATRIIRGTKQTHAMRRGLELEESIIKKYTESTNVIVLPCVFDETETDLFGLVEVKSTSAENVASVPYIKITNGQAKRKESHKYYWQVQGQLAVTSLHWCDFVTDTAEDLTIQRIWQDDEFIASMKDRLDLYYRNVYIDVPYVNINNYHFLKSIHI
;
A
#
# COMPACT_ATOMS: atom_id res chain seq x y z
N MET A 1 16.57 -10.56 -8.01
CA MET A 1 16.77 -10.36 -6.56
C MET A 1 16.99 -8.89 -6.15
N GLY A 2 16.73 -7.88 -6.98
CA GLY A 2 17.22 -6.51 -6.74
C GLY A 2 16.26 -5.49 -6.10
N THR A 3 15.12 -5.87 -5.51
CA THR A 3 14.15 -4.88 -4.95
C THR A 3 13.62 -5.25 -3.56
N ARG A 4 14.16 -6.32 -2.96
CA ARG A 4 13.66 -6.89 -1.70
C ARG A 4 13.86 -5.97 -0.49
N GLU A 5 14.91 -5.16 -0.50
CA GLU A 5 15.24 -4.25 0.61
C GLU A 5 14.48 -2.92 0.59
N GLN A 6 13.42 -2.84 -0.23
CA GLN A 6 12.55 -1.68 -0.33
C GLN A 6 13.34 -0.37 -0.54
N SER A 7 13.13 0.63 0.32
CA SER A 7 13.76 1.95 0.24
C SER A 7 15.28 1.95 0.40
N LYS A 8 15.90 0.86 0.87
CA LYS A 8 17.37 0.74 0.96
C LYS A 8 18.00 0.41 -0.40
N CYS A 9 17.19 0.10 -1.41
CA CYS A 9 17.66 -0.31 -2.73
C CYS A 9 17.32 0.72 -3.83
N ALA A 10 18.34 1.28 -4.48
CA ALA A 10 18.14 2.20 -5.60
C ALA A 10 17.36 1.57 -6.78
N ALA A 11 17.52 0.26 -7.00
CA ALA A 11 16.75 -0.45 -8.02
C ALA A 11 15.27 -0.55 -7.67
N TRP A 12 14.89 -0.66 -6.38
CA TRP A 12 13.49 -0.56 -5.95
C TRP A 12 12.90 0.81 -6.25
N GLU A 13 13.66 1.88 -6.04
CA GLU A 13 13.21 3.24 -6.38
C GLU A 13 13.04 3.37 -7.89
N GLN A 14 14.00 2.88 -8.68
CA GLN A 14 14.00 2.96 -10.14
C GLN A 14 12.79 2.23 -10.75
N VAL A 15 12.47 1.02 -10.29
CA VAL A 15 11.33 0.25 -10.84
C VAL A 15 9.98 0.82 -10.42
N ARG A 16 9.90 1.57 -9.32
CA ARG A 16 8.67 2.22 -8.85
C ARG A 16 8.50 3.62 -9.40
N ARG A 17 9.59 4.27 -9.80
CA ARG A 17 9.57 5.61 -10.39
C ARG A 17 8.67 5.59 -11.63
N SER A 18 7.84 6.63 -11.75
CA SER A 18 6.88 6.79 -12.86
C SER A 18 5.79 5.73 -12.97
N ARG A 19 5.61 4.84 -11.97
CA ARG A 19 4.46 3.91 -11.92
C ARG A 19 3.39 4.40 -10.95
N VAL A 20 2.13 4.16 -11.28
CA VAL A 20 1.04 4.25 -10.31
C VAL A 20 1.22 3.11 -9.30
N THR A 21 1.30 3.44 -8.01
CA THR A 21 1.53 2.47 -6.93
C THR A 21 0.31 2.38 -6.01
N ALA A 22 0.15 1.27 -5.30
CA ALA A 22 -1.01 1.00 -4.45
C ALA A 22 -1.33 2.13 -3.45
N SER A 23 -0.31 2.78 -2.88
CA SER A 23 -0.48 3.91 -1.96
C SER A 23 -1.11 5.16 -2.59
N ARG A 24 -1.24 5.20 -3.92
CA ARG A 24 -1.89 6.26 -4.71
C ARG A 24 -3.24 5.85 -5.31
N PHE A 25 -3.67 4.59 -5.17
CA PHE A 25 -4.87 4.10 -5.85
C PHE A 25 -6.14 4.87 -5.45
N ARG A 26 -6.33 5.18 -4.16
CA ARG A 26 -7.47 6.01 -3.74
C ARG A 26 -7.47 7.38 -4.43
N GLU A 27 -6.31 8.02 -4.51
CA GLU A 27 -6.19 9.36 -5.11
C GLU A 27 -6.51 9.32 -6.60
N VAL A 28 -5.99 8.31 -7.32
CA VAL A 28 -6.30 8.07 -8.73
C VAL A 28 -7.79 7.78 -8.95
N CYS A 29 -8.40 6.95 -8.12
CA CYS A 29 -9.82 6.58 -8.28
C CYS A 29 -10.82 7.70 -7.91
N HIS A 30 -10.33 8.80 -7.35
CA HIS A 30 -11.16 9.93 -6.89
C HIS A 30 -10.79 11.27 -7.53
N VAL A 31 -9.70 11.35 -8.31
CA VAL A 31 -9.38 12.59 -9.03
C VAL A 31 -10.46 12.87 -10.07
N ARG A 32 -10.88 14.14 -10.16
CA ARG A 32 -11.93 14.59 -11.08
C ARG A 32 -11.40 15.73 -11.92
N GLY A 33 -11.76 15.72 -13.20
CA GLY A 33 -11.34 16.75 -14.15
C GLY A 33 -9.95 16.50 -14.73
N GLU A 34 -9.80 16.87 -16.00
CA GLU A 34 -8.59 16.63 -16.78
C GLU A 34 -7.36 17.34 -16.19
N THR A 35 -7.49 18.62 -15.83
CA THR A 35 -6.39 19.42 -15.27
C THR A 35 -5.85 18.82 -13.97
N SER A 36 -6.73 18.45 -13.03
CA SER A 36 -6.33 17.81 -11.78
C SER A 36 -5.77 16.42 -12.01
N GLY A 37 -6.31 15.67 -12.98
CA GLY A 37 -5.78 14.37 -13.40
C GLY A 37 -4.34 14.46 -13.90
N LYS A 38 -4.05 15.40 -14.80
CA LYS A 38 -2.71 15.65 -15.35
C LYS A 38 -1.73 16.13 -14.27
N ALA A 39 -2.19 16.98 -13.35
CA ALA A 39 -1.40 17.42 -12.20
C ALA A 39 -1.02 16.26 -11.27
N LEU A 40 -1.97 15.35 -10.99
CA LEU A 40 -1.72 14.15 -10.21
C LEU A 40 -0.68 13.24 -10.89
N ALA A 41 -0.83 12.97 -12.18
CA ALA A 41 0.08 12.16 -12.96
C ALA A 41 1.51 12.73 -12.93
N THR A 42 1.64 14.04 -13.14
CA THR A 42 2.92 14.76 -13.04
C THR A 42 3.57 14.57 -11.67
N ARG A 43 2.79 14.64 -10.59
CA ARG A 43 3.31 14.44 -9.23
C ARG A 43 3.73 12.99 -8.96
N ILE A 44 3.02 12.00 -9.50
CA ILE A 44 3.41 10.59 -9.41
C ILE A 44 4.74 10.37 -10.13
N ILE A 45 4.88 10.90 -11.36
CA ILE A 45 6.10 10.78 -12.17
C ILE A 45 7.31 11.45 -11.50
N ARG A 46 7.12 12.65 -10.93
CA ARG A 46 8.17 13.36 -10.18
C ARG A 46 8.62 12.63 -8.92
N GLY A 47 7.80 11.73 -8.38
CA GLY A 47 8.05 11.05 -7.12
C GLY A 47 7.74 11.92 -5.91
N THR A 48 7.77 11.28 -4.73
CA THR A 48 7.50 11.93 -3.44
C THR A 48 8.80 12.08 -2.67
N LYS A 49 9.13 13.30 -2.23
CA LYS A 49 10.24 13.52 -1.31
C LYS A 49 9.92 12.89 0.04
N GLN A 50 10.88 12.17 0.61
CA GLN A 50 10.72 11.53 1.90
C GLN A 50 10.56 12.57 3.01
N THR A 51 9.51 12.42 3.80
CA THR A 51 9.24 13.30 4.96
C THR A 51 9.88 12.74 6.23
N HIS A 52 9.94 13.56 7.29
CA HIS A 52 10.41 13.10 8.61
C HIS A 52 9.59 11.91 9.12
N ALA A 53 8.25 11.96 8.97
CA ALA A 53 7.38 10.85 9.35
C ALA A 53 7.68 9.57 8.56
N MET A 54 8.02 9.68 7.27
CA MET A 54 8.41 8.52 6.47
C MET A 54 9.75 7.94 6.90
N ARG A 55 10.74 8.77 7.27
CA ARG A 55 12.04 8.28 7.81
C ARG A 55 11.86 7.54 9.12
N ARG A 56 11.13 8.16 10.06
CA ARG A 56 10.79 7.52 11.33
C ARG A 56 10.09 6.17 11.12
N GLY A 57 9.15 6.09 10.18
CA GLY A 57 8.48 4.84 9.84
C GLY A 57 9.46 3.73 9.43
N LEU A 58 10.44 4.04 8.58
CA LEU A 58 11.46 3.08 8.15
C LEU A 58 12.39 2.65 9.28
N GLU A 59 12.75 3.57 10.18
CA GLU A 59 13.60 3.28 11.33
C GLU A 59 12.90 2.35 12.33
N LEU A 60 11.58 2.51 12.50
CA LEU A 60 10.80 1.72 13.46
C LEU A 60 10.30 0.39 12.90
N GLU A 61 10.22 0.23 11.57
CA GLU A 61 9.59 -0.93 10.90
C GLU A 61 10.09 -2.27 11.45
N GLU A 62 11.40 -2.45 11.58
CA GLU A 62 12.00 -3.69 12.08
C GLU A 62 11.58 -4.01 13.52
N SER A 63 11.57 -3.00 14.40
CA SER A 63 11.15 -3.16 15.80
C SER A 63 9.66 -3.49 15.92
N ILE A 64 8.83 -2.94 15.03
CA ILE A 64 7.38 -3.18 15.00
C ILE A 64 7.10 -4.59 14.48
N ILE A 65 7.78 -5.03 13.42
CA ILE A 65 7.67 -6.40 12.90
C ILE A 65 8.06 -7.41 13.98
N LYS A 66 9.11 -7.14 14.76
CA LYS A 66 9.49 -8.01 15.88
C LYS A 66 8.39 -8.12 16.93
N LYS A 67 7.82 -7.00 17.40
CA LYS A 67 6.70 -7.00 18.36
C LYS A 67 5.47 -7.73 17.79
N TYR A 68 5.18 -7.54 16.51
CA TYR A 68 4.12 -8.25 15.80
C TYR A 68 4.34 -9.77 15.81
N THR A 69 5.54 -10.24 15.46
CA THR A 69 5.86 -11.69 15.48
C THR A 69 5.92 -12.28 16.89
N GLU A 70 6.21 -11.49 17.92
CA GLU A 70 6.19 -11.96 19.31
C GLU A 70 4.76 -12.05 19.88
N SER A 71 3.84 -11.24 19.36
CA SER A 71 2.43 -11.20 19.77
C SER A 71 1.52 -12.12 18.96
N THR A 72 2.04 -12.74 17.90
CA THR A 72 1.30 -13.63 17.01
C THR A 72 2.08 -14.91 16.77
N ASN A 73 1.40 -16.02 16.46
CA ASN A 73 2.07 -17.27 16.11
C ASN A 73 2.36 -17.34 14.59
N VAL A 74 2.91 -16.26 14.03
CA VAL A 74 3.21 -16.15 12.58
C VAL A 74 4.70 -16.01 12.34
N ILE A 75 5.12 -16.38 11.13
CA ILE A 75 6.51 -16.23 10.68
C ILE A 75 6.56 -15.18 9.58
N VAL A 76 7.42 -14.15 9.75
CA VAL A 76 7.61 -13.12 8.73
C VAL A 76 8.91 -13.38 7.96
N LEU A 77 8.80 -13.61 6.65
CA LEU A 77 9.90 -13.69 5.68
C LEU A 77 9.68 -12.58 4.61
N PRO A 78 9.75 -12.78 3.26
CA PRO A 78 9.25 -11.73 2.36
C PRO A 78 7.71 -11.59 2.41
N CYS A 79 7.02 -12.55 3.02
CA CYS A 79 5.59 -12.60 3.27
C CYS A 79 5.34 -13.16 4.69
N VAL A 80 4.11 -13.03 5.18
CA VAL A 80 3.66 -13.65 6.44
C VAL A 80 3.26 -15.09 6.15
N PHE A 81 3.70 -16.03 6.99
CA PHE A 81 3.23 -17.42 7.02
C PHE A 81 2.39 -17.64 8.28
N ASP A 82 1.16 -18.12 8.09
CA ASP A 82 0.22 -18.47 9.15
C ASP A 82 -0.34 -19.88 8.90
N GLU A 83 0.07 -20.85 9.72
CA GLU A 83 -0.34 -22.25 9.57
C GLU A 83 -1.80 -22.52 9.94
N THR A 84 -2.47 -21.55 10.56
CA THR A 84 -3.88 -21.69 10.98
C THR A 84 -4.86 -21.36 9.86
N GLU A 85 -4.38 -20.76 8.77
CA GLU A 85 -5.19 -20.33 7.63
C GLU A 85 -5.18 -21.34 6.49
N THR A 86 -6.26 -21.33 5.69
CA THR A 86 -6.27 -22.09 4.42
C THR A 86 -5.30 -21.50 3.41
N ASP A 87 -5.26 -20.16 3.33
CA ASP A 87 -4.26 -19.43 2.57
C ASP A 87 -3.05 -19.16 3.47
N LEU A 88 -2.06 -20.04 3.43
CA LEU A 88 -0.93 -20.02 4.36
C LEU A 88 -0.07 -18.76 4.28
N PHE A 89 -0.10 -18.03 3.16
CA PHE A 89 0.75 -16.88 2.92
C PHE A 89 -0.06 -15.59 2.75
N GLY A 90 0.39 -14.54 3.43
CA GLY A 90 -0.22 -13.21 3.36
C GLY A 90 0.81 -12.08 3.39
N LEU A 91 0.31 -10.86 3.36
CA LEU A 91 1.12 -9.64 3.46
C LEU A 91 1.14 -9.11 4.90
N VAL A 92 2.16 -8.32 5.23
CA VAL A 92 2.14 -7.42 6.39
C VAL A 92 2.29 -5.98 5.91
N GLU A 93 1.39 -5.10 6.35
CA GLU A 93 1.46 -3.67 6.06
C GLU A 93 1.52 -2.89 7.37
N VAL A 94 2.68 -2.32 7.67
CA VAL A 94 2.95 -1.59 8.91
C VAL A 94 2.66 -0.09 8.76
N LYS A 95 2.00 0.50 9.76
CA LYS A 95 1.91 1.96 9.94
C LYS A 95 2.21 2.33 11.38
N SER A 96 3.31 3.07 11.58
CA SER A 96 3.59 3.76 12.83
C SER A 96 3.03 5.19 12.78
N THR A 97 2.47 5.64 13.89
CA THR A 97 1.90 6.99 14.04
C THR A 97 2.29 7.59 15.39
N SER A 98 2.29 8.91 15.48
CA SER A 98 2.55 9.64 16.73
C SER A 98 1.30 9.79 17.61
N ALA A 99 0.21 9.11 17.27
CA ALA A 99 -0.96 9.06 18.15
C ALA A 99 -0.59 8.32 19.44
N GLU A 100 -1.24 8.68 20.54
CA GLU A 100 -1.04 8.05 21.85
C GLU A 100 -1.54 6.60 21.81
N ASN A 101 -2.83 6.43 21.53
CA ASN A 101 -3.51 5.13 21.44
C ASN A 101 -4.24 4.94 20.11
N VAL A 102 -4.68 3.70 19.85
CA VAL A 102 -5.34 3.31 18.60
C VAL A 102 -6.67 4.03 18.37
N ALA A 103 -7.37 4.41 19.44
CA ALA A 103 -8.64 5.14 19.36
C ALA A 103 -8.46 6.56 18.77
N SER A 104 -7.26 7.14 18.92
CA SER A 104 -6.90 8.46 18.39
C SER A 104 -6.43 8.42 16.93
N VAL A 105 -6.34 7.23 16.32
CA VAL A 105 -5.81 7.07 14.97
C VAL A 105 -6.88 7.39 13.92
N PRO A 106 -6.69 8.38 13.03
CA PRO A 106 -7.77 8.89 12.17
C PRO A 106 -8.30 7.87 11.16
N TYR A 107 -7.49 6.87 10.81
CA TYR A 107 -7.83 5.80 9.87
C TYR A 107 -8.34 4.51 10.51
N ILE A 108 -8.53 4.50 11.83
CA ILE A 108 -9.13 3.41 12.60
C ILE A 108 -10.51 3.82 13.09
N LYS A 109 -11.41 2.83 13.19
CA LYS A 109 -12.72 2.89 13.81
C LYS A 109 -12.82 1.74 14.82
N ILE A 110 -13.16 2.05 16.07
CA ILE A 110 -13.45 1.02 17.06
C ILE A 110 -14.86 0.48 16.82
N THR A 111 -14.98 -0.83 16.60
CA THR A 111 -16.26 -1.52 16.40
C THR A 111 -16.29 -2.75 17.30
N ASN A 112 -17.24 -2.82 18.22
CA ASN A 112 -17.35 -3.89 19.22
C ASN A 112 -16.03 -4.14 19.98
N GLY A 113 -15.36 -3.06 20.39
CA GLY A 113 -14.08 -3.11 21.09
C GLY A 113 -12.86 -3.44 20.21
N GLN A 114 -13.05 -3.74 18.91
CA GLN A 114 -11.96 -4.05 18.00
C GLN A 114 -11.57 -2.84 17.15
N ALA A 115 -10.27 -2.60 17.03
CA ALA A 115 -9.71 -1.64 16.09
C ALA A 115 -9.86 -2.14 14.65
N LYS A 116 -10.77 -1.53 13.89
CA LYS A 116 -10.97 -1.84 12.47
C LYS A 116 -10.58 -0.65 11.60
N ARG A 117 -9.91 -0.94 10.50
CA ARG A 117 -9.62 0.02 9.45
C ARG A 117 -10.90 0.61 8.87
N LYS A 118 -10.90 1.93 8.65
CA LYS A 118 -11.92 2.59 7.80
C LYS A 118 -11.68 2.26 6.33
N GLU A 119 -12.62 1.58 5.69
CA GLU A 119 -12.59 1.27 4.24
C GLU A 119 -12.52 2.53 3.37
N SER A 120 -13.07 3.64 3.86
CA SER A 120 -13.01 4.95 3.20
C SER A 120 -11.61 5.57 3.18
N HIS A 121 -10.67 5.05 3.99
CA HIS A 121 -9.33 5.61 4.11
C HIS A 121 -8.37 5.05 3.04
N LYS A 122 -7.39 5.87 2.60
CA LYS A 122 -6.43 5.53 1.53
C LYS A 122 -5.66 4.23 1.72
N TYR A 123 -5.51 3.80 2.97
CA TYR A 123 -4.74 2.61 3.26
C TYR A 123 -5.53 1.31 3.10
N TYR A 124 -6.88 1.34 3.12
CA TYR A 124 -7.66 0.16 2.71
C TYR A 124 -7.50 -0.09 1.21
N TRP A 125 -7.61 0.97 0.41
CA TRP A 125 -7.33 0.94 -1.04
C TRP A 125 -5.91 0.46 -1.35
N GLN A 126 -4.93 0.88 -0.54
CA GLN A 126 -3.57 0.41 -0.67
C GLN A 126 -3.47 -1.11 -0.46
N VAL A 127 -4.06 -1.62 0.62
CA VAL A 127 -4.03 -3.06 0.94
C VAL A 127 -4.73 -3.88 -0.14
N GLN A 128 -5.95 -3.51 -0.53
CA GLN A 128 -6.67 -4.18 -1.62
C GLN A 128 -5.87 -4.17 -2.93
N GLY A 129 -5.20 -3.04 -3.22
CA GLY A 129 -4.33 -2.93 -4.38
C GLY A 129 -3.07 -3.80 -4.31
N GLN A 130 -2.51 -4.00 -3.12
CA GLN A 130 -1.38 -4.90 -2.91
C GLN A 130 -1.82 -6.36 -3.11
N LEU A 131 -2.94 -6.76 -2.50
CA LEU A 131 -3.52 -8.10 -2.62
C LEU A 131 -3.81 -8.46 -4.09
N ALA A 132 -4.43 -7.55 -4.84
CA ALA A 132 -4.69 -7.71 -6.27
C ALA A 132 -3.41 -7.93 -7.10
N VAL A 133 -2.31 -7.24 -6.77
CA VAL A 133 -1.04 -7.34 -7.52
C VAL A 133 -0.23 -8.58 -7.14
N THR A 134 -0.35 -9.05 -5.89
CA THR A 134 0.41 -10.21 -5.41
C THR A 134 -0.34 -11.53 -5.54
N SER A 135 -1.64 -11.50 -5.86
CA SER A 135 -2.53 -12.66 -5.83
C SER A 135 -2.53 -13.37 -4.48
N LEU A 136 -2.38 -12.60 -3.40
CA LEU A 136 -2.50 -13.11 -2.02
C LEU A 136 -3.87 -12.72 -1.48
N HIS A 137 -4.44 -13.54 -0.62
CA HIS A 137 -5.84 -13.39 -0.21
C HIS A 137 -6.03 -12.58 1.08
N TRP A 138 -4.95 -12.32 1.84
CA TRP A 138 -5.03 -11.51 3.06
C TRP A 138 -3.75 -10.73 3.37
N CYS A 139 -3.93 -9.68 4.17
CA CYS A 139 -2.88 -8.83 4.70
C CYS A 139 -3.14 -8.54 6.18
N ASP A 140 -2.16 -8.81 7.03
CA ASP A 140 -2.15 -8.32 8.40
C ASP A 140 -1.75 -6.84 8.40
N PHE A 141 -2.72 -6.01 8.77
CA PHE A 141 -2.56 -4.59 8.87
C PHE A 141 -2.17 -4.20 10.30
N VAL A 142 -0.91 -3.78 10.49
CA VAL A 142 -0.34 -3.47 11.80
C VAL A 142 -0.33 -1.97 12.04
N THR A 143 -0.97 -1.51 13.11
CA THR A 143 -0.92 -0.12 13.58
C THR A 143 -0.14 -0.04 14.87
N ASP A 144 0.96 0.71 14.85
CA ASP A 144 1.80 1.02 16.00
C ASP A 144 1.56 2.48 16.43
N THR A 145 1.24 2.66 17.72
CA THR A 145 1.07 3.96 18.38
C THR A 145 2.07 4.09 19.53
N ALA A 146 1.98 5.16 20.34
CA ALA A 146 2.85 5.27 21.51
C ALA A 146 2.58 4.18 22.57
N GLU A 147 1.32 3.76 22.72
CA GLU A 147 0.87 2.82 23.76
C GLU A 147 0.46 1.45 23.21
N ASP A 148 -0.10 1.40 21.98
CA ASP A 148 -0.74 0.21 21.44
C ASP A 148 -0.04 -0.34 20.21
N LEU A 149 -0.11 -1.66 20.05
CA LEU A 149 0.10 -2.34 18.78
C LEU A 149 -1.16 -3.14 18.44
N THR A 150 -1.80 -2.82 17.32
CA THR A 150 -3.01 -3.49 16.87
C THR A 150 -2.80 -4.16 15.53
N ILE A 151 -3.42 -5.32 15.36
CA ILE A 151 -3.29 -6.16 14.17
C ILE A 151 -4.71 -6.44 13.68
N GLN A 152 -4.94 -6.15 12.40
CA GLN A 152 -6.19 -6.51 11.73
C GLN A 152 -5.87 -7.29 10.46
N ARG A 153 -6.34 -8.54 10.37
CA ARG A 153 -6.35 -9.26 9.10
C ARG A 153 -7.40 -8.66 8.17
N ILE A 154 -6.94 -8.22 7.00
CA ILE A 154 -7.77 -7.69 5.92
C ILE A 154 -7.74 -8.70 4.78
N TRP A 155 -8.91 -9.24 4.45
CA TRP A 155 -9.10 -10.13 3.32
C TRP A 155 -9.26 -9.34 2.02
N GLN A 156 -8.89 -9.97 0.90
CA GLN A 156 -9.20 -9.42 -0.42
C GLN A 156 -10.72 -9.23 -0.56
N ASP A 157 -11.11 -8.17 -1.24
CA ASP A 157 -12.49 -7.87 -1.58
C ASP A 157 -12.58 -7.77 -3.11
N ASP A 158 -13.04 -8.85 -3.74
CA ASP A 158 -13.04 -8.99 -5.20
C ASP A 158 -13.90 -7.94 -5.89
N GLU A 159 -15.07 -7.62 -5.32
CA GLU A 159 -15.96 -6.59 -5.85
C GLU A 159 -15.34 -5.20 -5.76
N PHE A 160 -14.71 -4.90 -4.61
CA PHE A 160 -13.99 -3.65 -4.43
C PHE A 160 -12.78 -3.55 -5.36
N ILE A 161 -12.00 -4.63 -5.51
CA ILE A 161 -10.84 -4.70 -6.40
C ILE A 161 -11.27 -4.47 -7.85
N ALA A 162 -12.34 -5.12 -8.31
CA ALA A 162 -12.88 -4.93 -9.66
C ALA A 162 -13.25 -3.46 -9.91
N SER A 163 -14.02 -2.85 -9.00
CA SER A 163 -14.42 -1.44 -9.09
C SER A 163 -13.23 -0.47 -9.05
N MET A 164 -12.24 -0.74 -8.20
CA MET A 164 -11.00 0.03 -8.14
C MET A 164 -10.21 -0.10 -9.45
N LYS A 165 -10.05 -1.31 -9.98
CA LYS A 165 -9.32 -1.59 -11.22
C LYS A 165 -9.91 -0.84 -12.40
N ASP A 166 -11.24 -0.85 -12.58
CA ASP A 166 -11.89 -0.14 -13.68
C ASP A 166 -11.55 1.36 -13.69
N ARG A 167 -11.52 1.99 -12.51
CA ARG A 167 -11.15 3.40 -12.36
C ARG A 167 -9.67 3.65 -12.62
N LEU A 168 -8.79 2.75 -12.13
CA LEU A 168 -7.35 2.83 -12.39
C LEU A 168 -7.07 2.72 -13.89
N ASP A 169 -7.71 1.78 -14.57
CA ASP A 169 -7.57 1.56 -16.00
C ASP A 169 -8.05 2.76 -16.82
N LEU A 170 -9.19 3.34 -16.45
CA LEU A 170 -9.72 4.54 -17.09
C LEU A 170 -8.77 5.74 -16.94
N TYR A 171 -8.27 5.97 -15.72
CA TYR A 171 -7.30 7.04 -15.47
C TYR A 171 -5.99 6.81 -16.23
N TYR A 172 -5.50 5.57 -16.25
CA TYR A 172 -4.27 5.24 -16.95
C TYR A 172 -4.38 5.54 -18.44
N ARG A 173 -5.44 5.03 -19.09
CA ARG A 173 -5.66 5.17 -20.53
C ARG A 173 -5.97 6.58 -20.99
N ASN A 174 -6.70 7.36 -20.19
CA ASN A 174 -7.21 8.67 -20.62
C ASN A 174 -6.40 9.86 -20.10
N VAL A 175 -5.50 9.65 -19.14
CA VAL A 175 -4.77 10.73 -18.49
C VAL A 175 -3.30 10.39 -18.34
N TYR A 176 -2.99 9.26 -17.70
CA TYR A 176 -1.62 8.99 -17.26
C TYR A 176 -0.67 8.75 -18.43
N ILE A 177 -1.10 8.00 -19.45
CA ILE A 177 -0.28 7.67 -20.63
C ILE A 177 0.04 8.89 -21.50
N ASP A 178 -0.84 9.90 -21.49
CA ASP A 178 -0.71 11.11 -22.30
C ASP A 178 0.13 12.22 -21.66
N VAL A 179 0.53 12.06 -20.38
CA VAL A 179 1.43 13.03 -19.75
C VAL A 179 2.80 12.91 -20.42
N PRO A 180 3.31 13.98 -21.09
CA PRO A 180 4.66 13.99 -21.63
C PRO A 180 5.61 13.61 -20.51
N TYR A 181 6.59 12.74 -20.75
CA TYR A 181 7.52 12.07 -19.79
C TYR A 181 7.30 10.56 -19.57
N VAL A 182 6.19 9.95 -20.02
CA VAL A 182 6.07 8.48 -20.01
C VAL A 182 6.90 7.82 -21.13
N ASN A 183 7.39 8.60 -22.11
CA ASN A 183 7.90 8.11 -23.40
C ASN A 183 9.42 8.09 -23.64
N ILE A 184 10.29 8.31 -22.64
CA ILE A 184 11.75 8.26 -22.87
C ILE A 184 12.37 6.91 -22.46
N ASN A 185 11.69 6.05 -21.67
CA ASN A 185 12.26 4.78 -21.20
C ASN A 185 11.34 3.54 -21.30
N ASN A 186 10.13 3.64 -21.86
CA ASN A 186 9.11 2.58 -21.71
C ASN A 186 8.79 1.72 -22.95
N TYR A 187 9.49 1.89 -24.09
CA TYR A 187 9.22 1.04 -25.26
C TYR A 187 9.50 -0.46 -25.04
N HIS A 188 10.17 -0.84 -23.93
CA HIS A 188 10.45 -2.24 -23.58
C HIS A 188 9.68 -2.79 -22.36
N PHE A 189 8.81 -2.02 -21.69
CA PHE A 189 8.17 -2.44 -20.42
C PHE A 189 6.63 -2.52 -20.44
N LEU A 190 6.02 -2.55 -21.62
CA LEU A 190 4.57 -2.64 -21.83
C LEU A 190 3.91 -3.99 -21.45
N LYS A 191 4.55 -4.81 -20.60
CA LYS A 191 4.03 -6.14 -20.19
C LYS A 191 3.64 -6.29 -18.72
N SER A 192 3.56 -5.23 -17.92
CA SER A 192 3.29 -5.36 -16.46
C SER A 192 2.08 -4.59 -15.93
N ILE A 193 1.07 -4.37 -16.78
CA ILE A 193 -0.31 -4.12 -16.31
C ILE A 193 -1.21 -5.17 -16.96
N HIS A 194 -1.05 -6.41 -16.53
CA HIS A 194 -2.13 -7.39 -16.51
C HIS A 194 -2.35 -7.69 -15.04
N ILE A 195 -3.48 -7.20 -14.53
CA ILE A 195 -4.16 -7.80 -13.39
C ILE A 195 -4.92 -8.98 -13.99
#